data_AF-A0A951A757-F1
#
_entry.id   AF-A0A951A757-F1
#
_cell.length_a   1.000
_cell.length_b   1.000
_cell.length_c   1.000
_cell.angle_alpha   90.00
_cell.angle_beta   90.00
_cell.angle_gamma   90.00
#
_symmetry.space_group_name_H-M   'P 1'
#
loop_
_entity.id
_entity.type
_entity.pdbx_description
1 polymer ?
#
loop_
_entity_poly.entity_id
_entity_poly.type
_entity_poly.pdbx_seq_one_letter_code
_entity_poly.pdbx_strand_id
1 'polypeptide(L)' 'IWDPLARVFDAWGFDRCLWGTDWTRAFAVVDYERAVKPFLETDRLSDTERAMLMGGACARAYGWSPRKG' A
#
# COMPACT_ATOMS: atom_id res chain seq x y z
N ILE A 1 2.70 -0.91 -13.28
CA ILE A 1 2.14 0.20 -12.48
C ILE A 1 3.21 1.02 -11.73
N TRP A 2 4.50 0.66 -11.81
CA TRP A 2 5.50 1.10 -10.83
C TRP A 2 6.11 2.47 -11.07
N ASP A 3 6.43 2.86 -12.30
CA ASP A 3 7.13 4.13 -12.51
C ASP A 3 6.30 5.36 -12.06
N PRO A 4 4.97 5.39 -12.26
CA PRO A 4 4.12 6.42 -11.67
C PRO A 4 4.09 6.36 -10.13
N LEU A 5 4.09 5.16 -9.53
CA LEU A 5 4.09 5.00 -8.07
C LEU A 5 5.42 5.43 -7.45
N ALA A 6 6.55 5.09 -8.08
CA ALA A 6 7.88 5.51 -7.65
C ALA A 6 7.98 7.04 -7.54
N ARG A 7 7.44 7.77 -8.52
CA ARG A 7 7.38 9.25 -8.46
C ARG A 7 6.59 9.77 -7.25
N VAL A 8 5.54 9.06 -6.83
CA VAL A 8 4.77 9.41 -5.63
C VAL A 8 5.60 9.13 -4.38
N PHE A 9 6.23 7.95 -4.31
CA PHE A 9 7.05 7.56 -3.16
C PHE A 9 8.28 8.46 -3.01
N ASP A 10 8.94 8.83 -4.10
CA ASP A 10 10.09 9.74 -4.09
C ASP A 10 9.72 11.14 -3.61
N ALA A 11 8.54 11.64 -4.00
CA ALA A 11 8.07 12.97 -3.62
C ALA A 11 7.59 13.03 -2.17
N TRP A 12 6.92 11.98 -1.69
CA TRP A 12 6.21 12.02 -0.41
C TRP A 12 6.82 11.16 0.68
N GLY A 13 7.69 10.20 0.37
CA GLY A 13 8.14 9.19 1.33
C GLY A 13 7.03 8.20 1.72
N PHE A 14 7.43 6.98 2.10
CA PHE A 14 6.50 5.92 2.47
C PHE A 14 5.69 6.20 3.74
N ASP A 15 6.19 7.04 4.64
CA ASP A 15 5.50 7.47 5.85
C ASP A 15 4.23 8.29 5.57
N ARG A 16 4.09 8.83 4.35
CA ARG A 16 2.94 9.64 3.92
C ARG A 16 2.14 9.02 2.76
N CYS A 17 2.40 7.76 2.41
CA CYS A 17 1.66 7.03 1.39
C CYS A 17 0.84 5.90 1.99
N LEU A 18 -0.47 5.93 1.79
CA LEU A 18 -1.39 4.89 2.26
C LEU A 18 -1.85 4.06 1.07
N TRP A 19 -1.75 2.73 1.19
CA TRP A 19 -2.30 1.80 0.22
C TRP A 19 -3.73 1.39 0.58
N GLY A 20 -4.59 1.28 -0.43
CA GLY A 20 -5.95 0.78 -0.29
C GLY A 20 -6.51 0.30 -1.63
N THR A 21 -7.28 -0.78 -1.62
CA THR A 21 -7.84 -1.40 -2.83
C THR A 21 -9.02 -0.64 -3.40
N ASP A 22 -9.71 0.14 -2.57
CA ASP A 22 -10.95 0.82 -2.95
C ASP A 22 -12.00 -0.18 -3.52
N TRP A 23 -12.01 -1.38 -2.91
CA TRP A 23 -12.69 -2.59 -3.39
C TRP A 23 -14.08 -2.36 -3.97
N THR A 24 -15.00 -1.73 -3.22
CA THR A 24 -16.39 -1.59 -3.66
C THR A 24 -16.55 -0.70 -4.90
N ARG A 25 -15.61 0.24 -5.15
CA ARG A 25 -15.62 1.11 -6.33
C ARG A 25 -14.79 0.53 -7.47
N ALA A 26 -13.67 -0.12 -7.16
CA ALA A 26 -12.73 -0.64 -8.15
C ALA A 26 -13.06 -2.05 -8.65
N PHE A 27 -13.93 -2.80 -7.97
CA PHE A 27 -14.22 -4.21 -8.28
C PHE A 27 -14.61 -4.48 -9.74
N ALA A 28 -15.32 -3.55 -10.39
CA ALA A 28 -15.72 -3.68 -11.78
C ALA A 28 -14.54 -3.68 -12.78
N VAL A 29 -13.37 -3.18 -12.38
CA VAL A 29 -12.18 -3.06 -13.22
C VAL A 29 -10.98 -3.87 -12.71
N VAL A 30 -10.92 -4.15 -11.40
CA VAL A 30 -9.87 -4.95 -10.78
C VAL A 30 -10.40 -5.65 -9.54
N ASP A 31 -10.22 -6.97 -9.46
CA ASP A 31 -10.56 -7.72 -8.26
C ASP A 31 -9.52 -7.55 -7.14
N TYR A 32 -9.79 -8.11 -5.96
CA TYR A 32 -9.03 -7.86 -4.73
C TYR A 32 -7.64 -8.47 -4.88
N GLU A 33 -7.59 -9.72 -5.33
CA GLU A 33 -6.34 -10.44 -5.54
C GLU A 33 -5.44 -9.68 -6.51
N ARG A 34 -5.97 -9.25 -7.67
CA ARG A 34 -5.23 -8.48 -8.68
C ARG A 34 -4.78 -7.11 -8.17
N ALA A 35 -5.53 -6.49 -7.26
CA ALA A 35 -5.15 -5.21 -6.64
C ALA A 35 -4.04 -5.38 -5.58
N VAL A 36 -4.01 -6.50 -4.86
CA VAL A 36 -3.07 -6.76 -3.74
C VAL A 36 -1.77 -7.39 -4.22
N LYS A 37 -1.86 -8.42 -5.06
CA LYS A 37 -0.75 -9.28 -5.46
C LYS A 37 0.49 -8.51 -5.98
N PRO A 38 0.35 -7.46 -6.81
CA PRO A 38 1.51 -6.68 -7.26
C PRO A 38 2.33 -6.11 -6.10
N PHE A 39 1.70 -5.65 -5.02
CA PHE A 39 2.39 -5.06 -3.87
C PHE A 39 2.99 -6.12 -2.94
N LEU A 40 2.47 -7.35 -2.97
CA LEU A 40 3.01 -8.48 -2.21
C LEU A 40 4.22 -9.15 -2.89
N GLU A 41 4.23 -9.20 -4.22
CA GLU A 41 5.20 -10.01 -4.97
C GLU A 41 6.31 -9.21 -5.66
N THR A 42 6.23 -7.87 -5.66
CA THR A 42 7.24 -7.04 -6.30
C THR A 42 8.59 -7.08 -5.56
N ASP A 43 9.67 -7.02 -6.33
CA ASP A 43 11.05 -6.79 -5.90
C ASP A 43 11.41 -5.30 -5.81
N ARG A 44 10.53 -4.40 -6.28
CA ARG A 44 10.77 -2.94 -6.27
C ARG A 44 10.55 -2.28 -4.91
N LEU A 45 9.99 -3.01 -3.96
CA LEU A 45 9.81 -2.57 -2.58
C LEU A 45 10.61 -3.50 -1.67
N SER A 46 11.46 -2.93 -0.84
CA SER A 46 12.02 -3.64 0.30
C SER A 46 10.92 -4.06 1.28
N ASP A 47 11.21 -5.04 2.13
CA ASP A 47 10.25 -5.53 3.14
C ASP A 47 9.78 -4.41 4.08
N THR A 48 10.67 -3.46 4.41
CA THR A 48 10.33 -2.33 5.29
C THR A 48 9.43 -1.31 4.59
N GLU A 49 9.72 -0.99 3.33
CA GLU A 49 8.85 -0.09 2.53
C GLU A 49 7.47 -0.70 2.32
N ARG A 50 7.41 -1.99 2.01
CA ARG A 50 6.15 -2.73 1.87
C ARG A 50 5.36 -2.73 3.16
N ALA A 51 5.99 -3.03 4.30
CA ALA A 51 5.33 -3.00 5.61
C ALA A 51 4.81 -1.60 5.96
N MET A 52 5.55 -0.54 5.61
CA MET A 52 5.10 0.83 5.82
C MET A 52 3.92 1.18 4.92
N LEU A 53 4.02 0.92 3.62
CA LEU A 53 2.98 1.23 2.63
C LEU A 53 1.66 0.49 2.91
N MET A 54 1.75 -0.81 3.19
CA MET A 54 0.60 -1.71 3.29
C MET A 54 -0.03 -1.76 4.69
N GLY A 55 0.37 -0.87 5.60
CA GLY A 55 -0.29 -0.75 6.90
C GLY A 55 0.36 0.20 7.88
N GLY A 56 1.70 0.31 7.88
CA GLY A 56 2.42 1.16 8.83
C GLY A 56 2.04 2.65 8.75
N ALA A 57 1.96 3.22 7.55
CA ALA A 57 1.58 4.61 7.33
C ALA A 57 0.13 4.87 7.75
N CYS A 58 -0.77 3.94 7.44
CA CYS A 58 -2.17 3.97 7.85
C CYS A 58 -2.30 3.96 9.39
N ALA A 59 -1.59 3.05 10.06
CA ALA A 59 -1.60 2.95 11.51
C ALA A 59 -1.10 4.23 12.21
N ARG A 60 -0.05 4.85 11.65
CA ARG A 60 0.47 6.14 12.13
C ARG A 60 -0.53 7.27 11.91
N ALA A 61 -1.07 7.38 10.70
CA ALA A 61 -2.00 8.45 10.34
C ALA A 61 -3.28 8.43 11.19
N TYR A 62 -3.80 7.25 11.50
CA TYR A 62 -5.01 7.09 12.30
C TYR A 62 -4.75 6.92 13.80
N GLY A 63 -3.48 6.88 14.26
CA GLY A 63 -3.14 6.64 15.66
C GLY A 63 -3.65 5.29 16.19
N TRP A 64 -3.81 4.31 15.31
CA TRP A 64 -4.41 3.01 15.64
C TRP A 64 -3.61 1.87 15.04
N SER A 65 -3.35 0.85 15.84
CA SER A 65 -2.74 -0.41 15.39
C SER A 65 -3.58 -1.59 15.81
N PRO A 66 -3.74 -2.62 14.96
CA PRO A 66 -4.43 -3.84 15.34
C PRO A 66 -3.70 -4.47 16.54
N ARG A 67 -4.46 -4.92 17.53
CA ARG A 67 -3.93 -5.77 18.60
C ARG A 67 -3.79 -7.18 18.05
N LYS A 68 -2.74 -7.90 18.46
CA LYS A 68 -2.71 -9.35 18.23
C LYS A 68 -3.93 -9.94 18.93
N GLY A 69 -4.75 -10.66 18.16
CA GLY A 69 -5.84 -11.48 18.67
C GLY A 69 -5.30 -12.69 19.42
#